data_AF-A0A7S2UER7-F1
#
_entry.id   AF-A0A7S2UER7-F1
#
_cell.length_a   1.000
_cell.length_b   1.000
_cell.length_c   1.000
_cell.angle_alpha   90.00
_cell.angle_beta   90.00
_cell.angle_gamma   90.00
#
_symmetry.space_group_name_H-M   'P 1'
#
loop_
_entity.id
_entity.type
_entity.pdbx_description
1 polymer ?
#
loop_
_entity_poly.entity_id
_entity_poly.type
_entity_poly.pdbx_seq_one_letter_code
_entity_poly.pdbx_strand_id
1 'polypeptide(L)'
;DSNPTCAIRREVQVAIAYDARFCANQAPTDGIAAVQAIFAQAKLMYDATTCVELALTTVEGSCIVGDTPYNDLLLFPEGPSGCDYNPSAPVVGTLGYLQRLQTYWNGGGRPGGSVTDDLDVDAAHLFTGMFTDDPVVGCAFNAAVCTDSA
;
A
#
# COMPACT_ATOMS: atom_id res chain seq x y z
N ASP A 1 -24.43 -12.75 4.65
CA ASP A 1 -25.21 -13.53 3.68
C ASP A 1 -24.54 -13.55 2.33
N SER A 2 -24.28 -14.77 1.90
CA SER A 2 -23.23 -15.22 0.99
C SER A 2 -23.71 -15.29 -0.46
N ASN A 3 -22.92 -14.74 -1.37
CA ASN A 3 -23.06 -14.96 -2.82
C ASN A 3 -23.05 -16.48 -3.12
N PRO A 4 -24.15 -17.07 -3.65
CA PRO A 4 -24.34 -18.52 -3.74
C PRO A 4 -23.46 -19.21 -4.80
N THR A 5 -22.61 -18.48 -5.51
CA THR A 5 -21.72 -19.00 -6.57
C THR A 5 -20.31 -19.31 -6.10
N CYS A 6 -19.98 -19.06 -4.84
CA CYS A 6 -18.62 -19.20 -4.35
C CYS A 6 -18.39 -20.52 -3.59
N ALA A 7 -17.75 -21.49 -4.25
CA ALA A 7 -17.43 -22.79 -3.65
C ALA A 7 -16.32 -22.70 -2.58
N ILE A 8 -15.38 -21.76 -2.71
CA ILE A 8 -14.32 -21.49 -1.75
C ILE A 8 -14.10 -19.99 -1.68
N ARG A 9 -14.35 -19.40 -0.51
CA ARG A 9 -13.99 -18.01 -0.21
C ARG A 9 -12.55 -17.95 0.28
N ARG A 10 -11.76 -17.03 -0.26
CA ARG A 10 -10.38 -16.74 0.17
C ARG A 10 -10.36 -15.41 0.90
N GLU A 11 -9.71 -15.37 2.05
CA GLU A 11 -9.39 -14.11 2.71
C GLU A 11 -8.04 -13.61 2.19
N VAL A 12 -7.91 -12.31 1.99
CA VAL A 12 -6.65 -11.62 1.65
C VAL A 12 -6.41 -10.56 2.71
N GLN A 13 -5.34 -10.73 3.47
CA GLN A 13 -4.89 -9.83 4.53
C GLN A 13 -4.14 -8.64 3.93
N VAL A 14 -4.66 -7.44 4.12
CA VAL A 14 -4.16 -6.21 3.48
C VAL A 14 -3.59 -5.27 4.53
N ALA A 15 -2.36 -4.84 4.32
CA ALA A 15 -1.77 -3.69 5.00
C ALA A 15 -1.99 -2.41 4.19
N ILE A 16 -2.32 -1.32 4.87
CA ILE A 16 -2.44 -0.01 4.26
C ILE A 16 -1.39 0.94 4.85
N ALA A 17 -0.70 1.64 3.96
CA ALA A 17 0.17 2.77 4.23
C ALA A 17 -0.44 4.06 3.66
N TYR A 18 -0.24 5.20 4.30
CA TYR A 18 -0.55 6.51 3.72
C TYR A 18 0.45 7.60 4.14
N ASP A 19 0.56 8.65 3.32
CA ASP A 19 1.51 9.75 3.54
C ASP A 19 0.84 11.14 3.69
N ALA A 20 1.63 12.13 4.13
CA ALA A 20 1.14 13.49 4.33
C ALA A 20 0.65 14.17 3.03
N ARG A 21 1.12 13.71 1.85
CA ARG A 21 0.67 14.24 0.56
C ARG A 21 -0.72 13.72 0.21
N PHE A 22 -1.02 12.47 0.55
CA PHE A 22 -2.38 11.94 0.47
C PHE A 22 -3.32 12.79 1.32
N CYS A 23 -2.95 13.09 2.57
CA CYS A 23 -3.75 13.96 3.44
C CYS A 23 -3.92 15.39 2.87
N ALA A 24 -2.87 15.95 2.26
CA ALA A 24 -2.94 17.29 1.67
C ALA A 24 -3.97 17.38 0.52
N ASN A 25 -4.13 16.31 -0.25
CA ASN A 25 -5.06 16.26 -1.40
C ASN A 25 -6.50 15.92 -1.02
N GLN A 26 -6.72 15.32 0.15
CA GLN A 26 -8.05 14.85 0.60
C GLN A 26 -8.80 15.87 1.49
N ALA A 27 -8.30 17.12 1.59
CA ALA A 27 -8.63 18.09 2.65
C ALA A 27 -8.12 17.61 4.03
N PRO A 28 -8.02 18.44 5.10
CA PRO A 28 -7.34 18.09 6.35
C PRO A 28 -8.18 17.13 7.23
N THR A 29 -8.66 16.08 6.61
CA THR A 29 -9.38 14.96 7.20
C THR A 29 -8.39 14.00 7.84
N ASP A 30 -8.86 13.26 8.83
CA ASP A 30 -8.14 12.13 9.40
C ASP A 30 -7.79 11.13 8.29
N GLY A 31 -6.51 11.04 7.93
CA GLY A 31 -6.01 10.18 6.86
C GLY A 31 -6.36 8.71 7.07
N ILE A 32 -6.41 8.25 8.33
CA ILE A 32 -6.82 6.89 8.70
C ILE A 32 -8.27 6.66 8.30
N ALA A 33 -9.17 7.57 8.66
CA ALA A 33 -10.59 7.46 8.34
C ALA A 33 -10.82 7.45 6.82
N ALA A 34 -10.07 8.27 6.07
CA ALA A 34 -10.16 8.32 4.62
C ALA A 34 -9.74 7.00 3.96
N VAL A 35 -8.58 6.43 4.34
CA VAL A 35 -8.12 5.16 3.75
C VAL A 35 -9.00 3.97 4.16
N GLN A 36 -9.52 3.96 5.39
CA GLN A 36 -10.46 2.95 5.84
C GLN A 36 -11.79 3.01 5.08
N ALA A 37 -12.29 4.21 4.77
CA ALA A 37 -13.48 4.38 3.95
C ALA A 37 -13.27 3.85 2.52
N ILE A 38 -12.11 4.14 1.91
CA ILE A 38 -11.73 3.60 0.59
C ILE A 38 -11.64 2.07 0.64
N PHE A 39 -10.96 1.52 1.64
CA PHE A 39 -10.84 0.08 1.83
C PHE A 39 -12.20 -0.61 2.00
N ALA A 40 -13.12 -0.01 2.77
CA ALA A 40 -14.46 -0.56 2.95
C ALA A 40 -15.22 -0.67 1.62
N GLN A 41 -15.09 0.32 0.73
CA GLN A 41 -15.67 0.26 -0.60
C GLN A 41 -15.02 -0.83 -1.46
N ALA A 42 -13.69 -0.96 -1.41
CA ALA A 42 -12.98 -2.05 -2.08
C ALA A 42 -13.45 -3.43 -1.58
N LYS A 43 -13.57 -3.63 -0.26
CA LYS A 43 -14.06 -4.87 0.34
C LYS A 43 -15.44 -5.24 -0.21
N LEU A 44 -16.38 -4.28 -0.27
CA LEU A 44 -17.71 -4.51 -0.85
C LEU A 44 -17.65 -4.93 -2.32
N MET A 45 -16.79 -4.31 -3.12
CA MET A 45 -16.61 -4.66 -4.53
C MET A 45 -16.08 -6.08 -4.70
N TYR A 46 -15.02 -6.45 -3.96
CA TYR A 46 -14.45 -7.80 -4.03
C TYR A 46 -15.41 -8.87 -3.51
N ASP A 47 -16.12 -8.59 -2.41
CA ASP A 47 -17.10 -9.50 -1.81
C ASP A 47 -18.29 -9.78 -2.74
N ALA A 48 -18.71 -8.77 -3.51
CA ALA A 48 -19.82 -8.88 -4.45
C ALA A 48 -19.43 -9.55 -5.78
N THR A 49 -18.19 -9.36 -6.25
CA THR A 49 -17.78 -9.72 -7.63
C THR A 49 -16.84 -10.92 -7.70
N THR A 50 -16.19 -11.28 -6.60
CA THR A 50 -15.18 -12.34 -6.56
C THR A 50 -15.38 -13.28 -5.37
N CYS A 51 -14.65 -14.37 -5.35
CA CYS A 51 -14.53 -15.28 -4.20
C CYS A 51 -13.48 -14.82 -3.19
N VAL A 52 -13.24 -13.51 -3.09
CA VAL A 52 -12.21 -12.92 -2.24
C VAL A 52 -12.86 -11.99 -1.22
N GLU A 53 -12.46 -12.16 0.03
CA GLU A 53 -12.76 -11.27 1.13
C GLU A 53 -11.49 -10.52 1.52
N LEU A 54 -11.53 -9.18 1.46
CA LEU A 54 -10.42 -8.37 1.95
C LEU A 54 -10.54 -8.20 3.47
N ALA A 55 -9.46 -8.47 4.20
CA ALA A 55 -9.34 -8.22 5.63
C ALA A 55 -8.26 -7.16 5.86
N LEU A 56 -8.59 -6.09 6.59
CA LEU A 56 -7.62 -5.05 6.90
C LEU A 56 -6.84 -5.44 8.14
N THR A 57 -5.53 -5.68 7.99
CA THR A 57 -4.68 -6.14 9.09
C THR A 57 -4.05 -4.98 9.83
N THR A 58 -3.56 -3.97 9.10
CA THR A 58 -2.94 -2.78 9.67
C THR A 58 -3.16 -1.55 8.81
N VAL A 59 -3.18 -0.39 9.46
CA VAL A 59 -3.15 0.92 8.82
C VAL A 59 -2.04 1.73 9.48
N GLU A 60 -1.07 2.16 8.70
CA GLU A 60 0.02 3.03 9.16
C GLU A 60 0.19 4.25 8.27
N GLY A 61 0.64 5.35 8.84
CA GLY A 61 0.78 6.62 8.15
C GLY A 61 0.58 7.80 9.08
N SER A 62 0.83 9.00 8.55
CA SER A 62 0.70 10.25 9.28
C SER A 62 0.44 11.38 8.29
N CYS A 63 -0.43 12.30 8.68
CA CYS A 63 -0.65 13.55 7.94
C CYS A 63 0.41 14.61 8.25
N ILE A 64 1.36 14.31 9.15
CA ILE A 64 2.48 15.18 9.49
C ILE A 64 3.67 14.80 8.60
N VAL A 65 4.18 15.77 7.84
CA VAL A 65 5.40 15.59 7.03
C VAL A 65 6.56 15.24 7.95
N GLY A 66 7.27 14.14 7.66
CA GLY A 66 8.40 13.73 8.49
C GLY A 66 8.03 12.81 9.66
N ASP A 67 6.80 12.35 9.77
CA ASP A 67 6.33 11.49 10.86
C ASP A 67 5.91 10.08 10.40
N THR A 68 6.16 9.73 9.14
CA THR A 68 5.88 8.40 8.61
C THR A 68 7.15 7.55 8.52
N PRO A 69 7.08 6.23 8.77
CA PRO A 69 8.24 5.37 8.52
C PRO A 69 8.65 5.37 7.03
N TYR A 70 7.73 5.79 6.16
CA TYR A 70 7.90 6.06 4.72
C TYR A 70 8.42 7.46 4.37
N ASN A 71 8.99 8.20 5.33
CA ASN A 71 9.46 9.57 5.06
C ASN A 71 10.53 9.64 3.97
N ASP A 72 11.34 8.59 3.82
CA ASP A 72 12.28 8.48 2.72
C ASP A 72 11.58 8.38 1.35
N LEU A 73 10.31 7.95 1.31
CA LEU A 73 9.40 8.09 0.16
C LEU A 73 8.93 9.54 -0.01
N LEU A 74 8.85 10.34 1.05
CA LEU A 74 8.40 11.75 1.01
C LEU A 74 9.50 12.73 0.62
N LEU A 75 10.76 12.41 0.91
CA LEU A 75 11.91 13.32 0.79
C LEU A 75 12.42 13.53 -0.64
N PHE A 76 11.92 12.78 -1.64
CA PHE A 76 12.29 12.92 -3.05
C PHE A 76 11.08 13.34 -3.90
N PRO A 77 10.63 14.61 -3.84
CA PRO A 77 9.51 15.10 -4.63
C PRO A 77 9.79 15.10 -6.15
N GLU A 78 11.06 15.04 -6.55
CA GLU A 78 11.53 14.91 -7.95
C GLU A 78 11.99 13.48 -8.30
N GLY A 79 11.69 12.51 -7.43
CA GLY A 79 12.04 11.11 -7.65
C GLY A 79 11.33 10.51 -8.87
N PRO A 80 11.80 9.36 -9.37
CA PRO A 80 11.16 8.64 -10.47
C PRO A 80 9.69 8.35 -10.16
N SER A 81 8.89 8.14 -11.21
CA SER A 81 7.44 7.91 -11.14
C SER A 81 7.07 6.89 -10.06
N GLY A 82 5.86 7.01 -9.51
CA GLY A 82 5.30 6.03 -8.58
C GLY A 82 5.43 4.58 -9.06
N CYS A 83 5.43 4.42 -10.39
CA CYS A 83 5.40 3.14 -11.08
C CYS A 83 6.71 2.79 -11.80
N ASP A 84 7.73 3.62 -11.68
CA ASP A 84 9.05 3.32 -12.22
C ASP A 84 9.65 2.13 -11.47
N TYR A 85 9.76 1.01 -12.16
CA TYR A 85 10.39 -0.20 -11.67
C TYR A 85 11.73 -0.38 -12.36
N ASN A 86 12.82 -0.27 -11.61
CA ASN A 86 14.16 -0.59 -12.10
C ASN A 86 14.75 -1.75 -11.30
N PRO A 87 14.76 -2.99 -11.81
CA PRO A 87 15.30 -4.15 -11.09
C PRO A 87 16.81 -4.10 -10.92
N SER A 88 17.49 -3.19 -11.62
CA SER A 88 18.95 -3.00 -11.59
C SER A 88 19.38 -1.78 -10.76
N ALA A 89 18.45 -1.03 -10.18
CA ALA A 89 18.73 0.14 -9.35
C ALA A 89 19.30 -0.30 -7.99
N PRO A 90 20.61 -0.09 -7.72
CA PRO A 90 21.24 -0.59 -6.50
C PRO A 90 21.13 0.39 -5.33
N VAL A 91 20.45 1.52 -5.51
CA VAL A 91 20.39 2.61 -4.53
C VAL A 91 18.93 2.99 -4.31
N VAL A 92 18.49 2.96 -3.06
CA VAL A 92 17.12 3.34 -2.63
C VAL A 92 16.67 4.65 -3.28
N GLY A 93 17.57 5.62 -3.45
CA GLY A 93 17.34 6.91 -4.13
C GLY A 93 16.89 6.86 -5.60
N THR A 94 16.95 5.71 -6.27
CA THR A 94 16.57 5.51 -7.69
C THR A 94 15.37 4.58 -7.89
N LEU A 95 14.82 4.04 -6.81
CA LEU A 95 13.64 3.18 -6.83
C LEU A 95 12.38 4.05 -6.94
N GLY A 96 11.43 3.65 -7.80
CA GLY A 96 10.07 4.19 -7.75
C GLY A 96 9.31 3.71 -6.51
N TYR A 97 8.14 4.29 -6.26
CA TYR A 97 7.40 4.10 -5.01
C TYR A 97 6.98 2.65 -4.77
N LEU A 98 6.59 1.93 -5.84
CA LEU A 98 6.23 0.52 -5.76
C LEU A 98 7.37 -0.36 -5.22
N GLN A 99 8.60 -0.16 -5.72
CA GLN A 99 9.77 -0.93 -5.27
C GLN A 99 10.19 -0.59 -3.84
N ARG A 100 10.04 0.68 -3.45
CA ARG A 100 10.36 1.09 -2.09
C ARG A 100 9.34 0.58 -1.08
N LEU A 101 8.06 0.59 -1.44
CA LEU A 101 6.99 -0.02 -0.65
C LEU A 101 7.27 -1.51 -0.43
N GLN A 102 7.59 -2.24 -1.49
CA GLN A 102 8.00 -3.65 -1.42
C GLN A 102 9.23 -3.83 -0.52
N THR A 103 10.26 -3.00 -0.68
CA THR A 103 11.47 -3.05 0.16
C THR A 103 11.15 -2.79 1.63
N TYR A 104 10.24 -1.87 1.93
CA TYR A 104 9.84 -1.56 3.29
C TYR A 104 9.10 -2.74 3.95
N TRP A 105 8.10 -3.29 3.28
CA TRP A 105 7.29 -4.39 3.82
C TRP A 105 8.06 -5.71 3.87
N ASN A 106 8.92 -5.99 2.89
CA ASN A 106 9.64 -7.27 2.81
C ASN A 106 11.03 -7.22 3.47
N GLY A 107 11.62 -6.04 3.61
CA GLY A 107 13.00 -5.84 4.08
C GLY A 107 13.16 -5.51 5.56
N GLY A 108 12.09 -5.55 6.36
CA GLY A 108 12.14 -5.23 7.79
C GLY A 108 12.42 -3.75 8.09
N GLY A 109 12.10 -2.85 7.15
CA GLY A 109 12.38 -1.41 7.20
C GLY A 109 11.57 -0.61 8.23
N ARG A 110 10.79 -1.28 9.11
CA ARG A 110 10.05 -0.62 10.18
C ARG A 110 11.03 -0.11 11.25
N PRO A 111 11.10 1.20 11.54
CA PRO A 111 11.92 1.72 12.63
C PRO A 111 11.35 1.18 13.96
N GLY A 112 12.03 0.18 14.51
CA GLY A 112 11.54 -0.62 15.64
C GLY A 112 12.20 -2.00 15.75
N GLY A 113 12.82 -2.50 14.68
CA GLY A 113 13.58 -3.75 14.70
C GLY A 113 12.67 -4.98 14.77
N SER A 114 12.82 -5.88 13.79
CA SER A 114 12.33 -7.27 13.85
C SER A 114 10.87 -7.42 14.30
N VAL A 115 9.91 -7.04 13.44
CA VAL A 115 8.53 -7.54 13.52
C VAL A 115 8.25 -8.42 12.31
N THR A 116 9.15 -9.36 12.04
CA THR A 116 8.81 -10.57 11.28
C THR A 116 7.93 -11.53 12.10
N ASP A 117 7.54 -11.17 13.32
CA ASP A 117 6.93 -12.16 14.22
C ASP A 117 5.40 -12.16 14.28
N ASP A 118 4.65 -11.15 13.79
CA ASP A 118 3.17 -11.18 13.95
C ASP A 118 2.28 -10.48 12.90
N LEU A 119 2.81 -9.85 11.85
CA LEU A 119 1.98 -9.25 10.80
C LEU A 119 2.14 -10.01 9.49
N ASP A 120 1.48 -11.16 9.41
CA ASP A 120 1.24 -11.88 8.16
C ASP A 120 0.30 -11.02 7.30
N VAL A 121 0.74 -10.64 6.11
CA VAL A 121 -0.04 -9.81 5.18
C VAL A 121 0.16 -10.35 3.78
N ASP A 122 -0.95 -10.53 3.05
CA ASP A 122 -0.96 -11.04 1.68
C ASP A 122 -0.68 -9.94 0.64
N ALA A 123 -0.93 -8.67 1.00
CA ALA A 123 -0.72 -7.51 0.15
C ALA A 123 -0.51 -6.23 0.97
N ALA A 124 0.29 -5.30 0.43
CA ALA A 124 0.42 -3.95 0.95
C ALA A 124 -0.03 -2.89 -0.07
N HIS A 125 -0.64 -1.80 0.40
CA HIS A 125 -1.09 -0.70 -0.45
C HIS A 125 -0.65 0.65 0.12
N LEU A 126 -0.05 1.52 -0.70
CA LEU A 126 0.32 2.88 -0.31
C LEU A 126 -0.60 3.91 -0.97
N PHE A 127 -1.30 4.68 -0.15
CA PHE A 127 -2.00 5.89 -0.58
C PHE A 127 -1.07 7.08 -0.50
N THR A 128 -0.80 7.72 -1.63
CA THR A 128 0.05 8.91 -1.72
C THR A 128 -0.58 9.96 -2.62
N GLY A 129 -0.29 11.23 -2.34
CA GLY A 129 -0.64 12.36 -3.20
C GLY A 129 0.40 12.66 -4.28
N MET A 130 1.38 11.78 -4.46
CA MET A 130 2.40 11.90 -5.50
C MET A 130 1.82 11.77 -6.91
N PHE A 131 2.41 12.53 -7.83
CA PHE A 131 2.15 12.34 -9.24
C PHE A 131 2.65 10.96 -9.68
N THR A 132 1.76 10.20 -10.28
CA THR A 132 2.10 9.08 -11.18
C THR A 132 2.09 9.63 -12.60
N ASP A 133 2.78 8.98 -13.53
CA ASP A 133 2.79 9.45 -14.93
C ASP A 133 1.35 9.48 -15.47
N ASP A 134 0.85 10.66 -15.84
CA ASP A 134 -0.50 10.83 -16.40
C ASP A 134 -0.68 9.91 -17.63
N PRO A 135 -1.71 9.02 -17.67
CA PRO A 135 -2.93 8.95 -16.87
C PRO A 135 -2.98 7.84 -15.81
N VAL A 136 -1.83 7.31 -15.41
CA VAL A 136 -1.74 6.27 -14.38
C VAL A 136 -2.17 6.90 -13.04
N VAL A 137 -3.02 6.20 -12.28
CA VAL A 137 -3.48 6.61 -10.94
C VAL A 137 -2.94 5.71 -9.82
N GLY A 138 -2.14 4.71 -10.20
CA GLY A 138 -1.53 3.72 -9.31
C GLY A 138 -0.93 2.56 -10.09
N CYS A 139 -0.14 1.74 -9.41
CA CYS A 139 0.51 0.56 -9.95
C CYS A 139 0.63 -0.53 -8.90
N ALA A 140 0.79 -1.76 -9.39
CA ALA A 140 0.99 -2.95 -8.58
C ALA A 140 1.85 -3.94 -9.35
N PHE A 141 2.54 -4.82 -8.62
CA PHE A 141 3.15 -6.00 -9.23
C PHE A 141 2.07 -6.95 -9.74
N ASN A 142 2.26 -7.50 -10.94
CA ASN A 142 1.34 -8.49 -11.48
C ASN A 142 1.53 -9.84 -10.77
N ALA A 143 0.42 -10.46 -10.34
CA ALA A 143 0.39 -11.77 -9.70
C ALA A 143 1.27 -11.91 -8.45
N ALA A 144 1.38 -10.85 -7.65
CA ALA A 144 2.25 -10.83 -6.46
C ALA A 144 1.59 -11.37 -5.18
N VAL A 145 0.27 -11.53 -5.14
CA VAL A 145 -0.44 -12.07 -3.96
C VAL A 145 0.10 -13.47 -3.64
N CYS A 146 0.49 -13.67 -2.37
CA CYS A 146 1.17 -14.88 -1.88
C CYS A 146 2.59 -15.13 -2.44
N THR A 147 3.30 -14.08 -2.84
CA THR A 147 4.73 -14.12 -3.14
C THR A 147 5.46 -13.10 -2.29
N ASP A 148 6.76 -13.30 -2.03
CA ASP A 148 7.63 -12.31 -1.34
C ASP A 148 7.83 -11.00 -2.14
N SER A 149 7.05 -10.82 -3.22
CA SER A 149 7.00 -9.63 -4.06
C SER A 149 5.75 -8.79 -3.83
N ALA A 150 4.83 -9.22 -2.96
CA ALA A 150 3.61 -8.51 -2.56
C ALA A 150 3.87 -7.20 -1.81
#